data_AF-F2T9Q7-F1
#
_entry.id   AF-F2T9Q7-F1
#
_cell.length_a   1.000
_cell.length_b   1.000
_cell.length_c   1.000
_cell.angle_alpha   90.00
_cell.angle_beta   90.00
_cell.angle_gamma   90.00
#
_symmetry.space_group_name_H-M   'P 1'
#
loop_
_entity.id
_entity.type
_entity.pdbx_description
1 polymer ?
#
loop_
_entity_poly.entity_id
_entity_poly.type
_entity_poly.pdbx_seq_one_letter_code
_entity_poly.pdbx_strand_id
1 'polypeptide(L)'
;MLPEDLCCIDRTSYANEEASQRMISEIQTMVKPVPENLKPRRPLKDRVLARHNLLLMDDQSQFDGATPHEIRDHWRNEGHDELNSCAETLCFFSGLFGARYNFCLFVDDICLESLNHMGLPVVKILRRDFGHLEPEKRWYTIYPGFEDGRTAEHYQDVGWMYMDVLSYPEFYAYFSKEHTYWYDQYSRPPDMVFGFETPGFWSK
;
A
#
# COMPACT_ATOMS: atom_id res chain seq x y z
N MET A 1 -0.28 -16.63 21.62
CA MET A 1 -0.43 -16.64 20.14
C MET A 1 -0.02 -15.25 19.68
N LEU A 2 0.90 -15.12 18.72
CA LEU A 2 1.25 -13.79 18.19
C LEU A 2 0.11 -13.33 17.26
N PRO A 3 -0.25 -12.03 17.25
CA PRO A 3 -1.28 -11.52 16.34
C PRO A 3 -0.86 -11.66 14.88
N GLU A 4 -1.84 -11.87 14.00
CA GLU A 4 -1.67 -11.91 12.53
C GLU A 4 -1.18 -10.55 12.00
N ASP A 5 -0.35 -10.57 10.97
CA ASP A 5 0.05 -9.37 10.20
C ASP A 5 -0.98 -9.16 9.09
N LEU A 6 -2.08 -8.48 9.43
CA LEU A 6 -3.10 -8.11 8.46
C LEU A 6 -2.53 -7.13 7.42
N CYS A 7 -2.92 -7.24 6.16
CA CYS A 7 -2.80 -6.16 5.20
C CYS A 7 -4.12 -6.00 4.48
N CYS A 8 -4.71 -4.81 4.55
CA CYS A 8 -5.92 -4.54 3.79
C CYS A 8 -5.55 -4.10 2.37
N ILE A 9 -6.36 -4.57 1.44
CA ILE A 9 -6.37 -4.14 0.05
C ILE A 9 -7.70 -3.42 -0.17
N ASP A 10 -7.65 -2.11 -0.35
CA ASP A 10 -8.81 -1.28 -0.65
C ASP A 10 -8.99 -1.21 -2.18
N ARG A 11 -10.09 -1.78 -2.68
CA ARG A 11 -10.44 -1.71 -4.10
C ARG A 11 -11.15 -0.39 -4.37
N THR A 12 -10.58 0.46 -5.22
CA THR A 12 -11.17 1.78 -5.54
C THR A 12 -11.69 1.88 -6.98
N SER A 13 -11.33 0.92 -7.83
CA SER A 13 -11.86 0.83 -9.20
C SER A 13 -12.76 -0.39 -9.36
N TYR A 14 -13.99 -0.12 -9.81
CA TYR A 14 -15.04 -1.12 -10.02
C TYR A 14 -15.44 -1.29 -11.49
N ALA A 15 -14.88 -0.47 -12.40
CA ALA A 15 -15.24 -0.48 -13.80
C ALA A 15 -14.80 -1.76 -14.54
N ASN A 16 -13.78 -2.47 -14.04
CA ASN A 16 -13.22 -3.66 -14.69
C ASN A 16 -13.01 -4.82 -13.71
N GLU A 17 -14.08 -5.59 -13.49
CA GLU A 17 -14.08 -6.74 -12.57
C GLU A 17 -13.02 -7.80 -12.92
N GLU A 18 -12.82 -8.10 -14.21
CA GLU A 18 -11.84 -9.10 -14.64
C GLU A 18 -10.41 -8.66 -14.28
N ALA A 19 -10.07 -7.39 -14.53
CA ALA A 19 -8.78 -6.85 -14.14
C ALA A 19 -8.62 -6.80 -12.62
N SER A 20 -9.68 -6.45 -11.88
CA SER A 20 -9.65 -6.47 -10.41
C SER A 20 -9.36 -7.87 -9.87
N GLN A 21 -10.06 -8.90 -10.34
CA GLN A 21 -9.84 -10.28 -9.91
C GLN A 21 -8.42 -10.76 -10.27
N ARG A 22 -7.92 -10.39 -11.45
CA ARG A 22 -6.53 -10.68 -11.85
C ARG A 22 -5.53 -10.00 -10.90
N MET A 23 -5.71 -8.72 -10.58
CA MET A 23 -4.83 -7.98 -9.67
C MET A 23 -4.81 -8.61 -8.27
N ILE A 24 -5.99 -8.93 -7.71
CA ILE A 24 -6.07 -9.59 -6.40
C ILE A 24 -5.37 -10.95 -6.43
N SER A 25 -5.52 -11.72 -7.50
CA SER A 25 -4.81 -13.00 -7.66
C SER A 25 -3.28 -12.84 -7.72
N GLU A 26 -2.77 -11.79 -8.37
CA GLU A 26 -1.34 -11.48 -8.39
C GLU A 26 -0.83 -11.19 -6.98
N ILE A 27 -1.50 -10.29 -6.24
CA ILE A 27 -1.13 -9.93 -4.87
C ILE A 27 -1.17 -11.16 -3.94
N GLN A 28 -2.23 -11.97 -4.03
CA GLN A 28 -2.36 -13.20 -3.25
C GLN A 28 -1.24 -14.20 -3.55
N THR A 29 -0.77 -14.26 -4.80
CA THR A 29 0.31 -15.17 -5.18
C THR A 29 1.64 -14.79 -4.53
N MET A 30 1.85 -13.51 -4.22
CA MET A 30 3.08 -13.02 -3.58
C MET A 30 3.22 -13.44 -2.12
N VAL A 31 2.11 -13.78 -1.48
CA VAL A 31 2.06 -14.16 -0.06
C VAL A 31 1.86 -15.67 0.13
N LYS A 32 1.72 -16.43 -0.97
CA LYS A 32 1.65 -17.90 -0.91
C LYS A 32 2.96 -18.46 -0.35
N PRO A 33 2.89 -19.52 0.47
CA PRO A 33 4.08 -20.16 1.00
C PRO A 33 4.99 -20.64 -0.14
N VAL A 34 6.26 -20.21 -0.11
CA VAL A 34 7.29 -20.74 -0.99
C VAL A 34 7.71 -22.12 -0.46
N PRO A 35 7.80 -23.16 -1.31
CA PRO A 35 8.29 -24.48 -0.91
C PRO A 35 9.64 -24.37 -0.19
N GLU A 36 9.87 -25.17 0.86
CA GLU A 36 11.05 -25.07 1.72
C GLU A 36 12.38 -25.13 0.94
N ASN A 37 12.41 -25.93 -0.12
CA ASN A 37 13.57 -26.10 -1.01
C ASN A 37 13.83 -24.91 -1.95
N LEU A 38 12.91 -23.95 -2.02
CA LEU A 38 12.99 -22.74 -2.83
C LEU A 38 13.01 -21.47 -1.97
N LYS A 39 12.97 -21.60 -0.64
CA LYS A 39 12.98 -20.44 0.25
C LYS A 39 14.30 -19.68 0.13
N PRO A 40 14.28 -18.39 -0.25
CA PRO A 40 15.47 -17.57 -0.16
C PRO A 40 15.90 -17.46 1.32
N ARG A 41 17.20 -17.26 1.57
CA ARG A 41 17.70 -16.98 2.94
C ARG A 41 17.30 -15.56 3.39
N ARG A 42 16.00 -15.28 3.51
CA ARG A 42 15.47 -13.98 3.98
C ARG A 42 14.51 -14.20 5.14
N PRO A 43 15.03 -14.40 6.36
CA PRO A 43 14.22 -14.80 7.52
C PRO A 43 13.15 -13.78 7.92
N LEU A 44 13.30 -12.51 7.55
CA LEU A 44 12.29 -11.48 7.86
C LEU A 44 11.06 -11.61 6.95
N LYS A 45 11.26 -11.73 5.64
CA LYS A 45 10.17 -11.90 4.67
C LYS A 45 9.35 -13.14 5.03
N ASP A 46 10.02 -14.25 5.33
CA ASP A 46 9.36 -15.50 5.70
C ASP A 46 8.55 -15.39 7.00
N ARG A 47 9.03 -14.63 8.00
CA ARG A 47 8.32 -14.42 9.27
C ARG A 47 7.09 -13.54 9.13
N VAL A 48 7.17 -12.52 8.27
CA VAL A 48 6.03 -11.63 7.98
C VAL A 48 5.01 -12.40 7.13
N LEU A 49 5.45 -13.06 6.06
CA LEU A 49 4.60 -13.89 5.20
C LEU A 49 3.91 -15.03 5.94
N ALA A 50 4.58 -15.69 6.90
CA ALA A 50 3.99 -16.77 7.68
C ALA A 50 2.80 -16.35 8.54
N ARG A 51 2.64 -15.04 8.81
CA ARG A 51 1.54 -14.47 9.59
C ARG A 51 0.68 -13.54 8.75
N HIS A 52 0.97 -13.45 7.45
CA HIS A 52 0.38 -12.46 6.59
C HIS A 52 -1.03 -12.87 6.21
N ASN A 53 -1.98 -11.98 6.45
CA ASN A 53 -3.37 -12.20 6.11
C ASN A 53 -3.85 -11.03 5.24
N LEU A 54 -4.34 -11.34 4.04
CA LEU A 54 -4.87 -10.33 3.12
C LEU A 54 -6.35 -10.14 3.38
N LEU A 55 -6.74 -8.95 3.80
CA LEU A 55 -8.15 -8.57 3.91
C LEU A 55 -8.52 -7.71 2.71
N LEU A 56 -9.41 -8.23 1.87
CA LEU A 56 -9.96 -7.44 0.78
C LEU A 56 -11.10 -6.57 1.32
N MET A 57 -10.94 -5.26 1.23
CA MET A 57 -11.99 -4.27 1.52
C MET A 57 -12.70 -3.98 0.20
N ASP A 58 -13.87 -4.61 0.04
CA ASP A 58 -14.66 -4.58 -1.20
C ASP A 58 -16.09 -4.10 -0.95
N ASP A 59 -16.21 -2.80 -0.69
CA ASP A 59 -17.50 -2.11 -0.60
C ASP A 59 -17.54 -1.00 -1.64
N GLN A 60 -18.16 -1.30 -2.79
CA GLN A 60 -18.30 -0.35 -3.89
C GLN A 60 -18.98 0.95 -3.45
N SER A 61 -19.94 0.88 -2.51
CA SER A 61 -20.64 2.08 -2.04
C SER A 61 -19.76 3.04 -1.26
N GLN A 62 -18.63 2.54 -0.73
CA GLN A 62 -17.66 3.31 0.03
C GLN A 62 -16.42 3.69 -0.78
N PHE A 63 -15.96 2.81 -1.67
CA PHE A 63 -14.62 2.92 -2.26
C PHE A 63 -14.58 3.26 -3.76
N ASP A 64 -15.70 3.21 -4.48
CA ASP A 64 -15.71 3.50 -5.92
C ASP A 64 -15.27 4.95 -6.21
N GLY A 65 -14.12 5.09 -6.86
CA GLY A 65 -13.48 6.38 -7.14
C GLY A 65 -12.85 7.06 -5.90
N ALA A 66 -12.70 6.35 -4.78
CA ALA A 66 -12.13 6.92 -3.57
C ALA A 66 -10.67 7.36 -3.75
N THR A 67 -10.37 8.56 -3.28
CA THR A 67 -9.05 9.17 -3.29
C THR A 67 -8.13 8.58 -2.21
N PRO A 68 -6.80 8.78 -2.33
CA PRO A 68 -5.86 8.36 -1.28
C PRO A 68 -6.19 8.96 0.10
N HIS A 69 -6.81 10.15 0.15
CA HIS A 69 -7.23 10.76 1.42
C HIS A 69 -8.45 10.10 2.04
N GLU A 70 -9.43 9.70 1.22
CA GLU A 70 -10.63 9.00 1.70
C GLU A 70 -10.30 7.61 2.23
N ILE A 71 -9.43 6.86 1.54
CA ILE A 71 -8.91 5.58 2.04
C ILE A 71 -8.14 5.78 3.35
N ARG A 72 -7.32 6.83 3.44
CA ARG A 72 -6.57 7.14 4.68
C ARG A 72 -7.49 7.45 5.86
N ASP A 73 -8.56 8.20 5.64
CA ASP A 73 -9.55 8.52 6.67
C ASP A 73 -10.26 7.27 7.17
N HIS A 74 -10.72 6.43 6.23
CA HIS A 74 -11.38 5.18 6.53
C HIS A 74 -10.49 4.33 7.45
N TRP A 75 -9.24 4.08 7.03
CA TRP A 75 -8.26 3.36 7.82
C TRP A 75 -7.92 4.02 9.17
N ARG A 76 -7.92 5.35 9.23
CA ARG A 76 -7.67 6.09 10.47
C ARG A 76 -8.79 5.87 11.48
N ASN A 77 -10.03 5.97 11.02
CA ASN A 77 -11.23 5.92 11.84
C ASN A 77 -11.56 4.50 12.31
N GLU A 78 -11.37 3.48 11.47
CA GLU A 78 -11.60 2.08 11.86
C GLU A 78 -10.62 1.58 12.93
N GLY A 79 -9.42 2.17 13.01
CA GLY A 79 -8.38 1.74 13.93
C GLY A 79 -8.35 2.43 15.30
N HIS A 80 -9.34 3.25 15.71
CA HIS A 80 -9.17 4.08 16.92
C HIS A 80 -9.20 3.31 18.26
N ASP A 81 -9.92 2.17 18.34
CA ASP A 81 -10.15 1.48 19.62
C ASP A 81 -9.14 0.35 19.93
N GLU A 82 -8.67 -0.40 18.92
CA GLU A 82 -7.69 -1.48 19.14
C GLU A 82 -6.23 -0.98 19.24
N LEU A 83 -5.92 0.20 18.68
CA LEU A 83 -4.56 0.74 18.62
C LEU A 83 -4.00 1.15 19.98
N ASN A 84 -4.78 1.80 20.83
CA ASN A 84 -4.28 2.32 22.11
C ASN A 84 -4.03 1.20 23.13
N SER A 85 -4.75 0.09 23.05
CA SER A 85 -4.64 -0.99 24.05
C SER A 85 -3.51 -1.97 23.76
N CYS A 86 -3.22 -2.28 22.49
CA CYS A 86 -2.26 -3.34 22.12
C CYS A 86 -0.92 -2.80 21.59
N ALA A 87 -0.89 -1.64 20.94
CA ALA A 87 0.31 -1.13 20.27
C ALA A 87 1.39 -0.72 21.28
N GLU A 88 1.07 -0.03 22.38
CA GLU A 88 2.09 0.46 23.31
C GLU A 88 2.83 -0.66 24.04
N THR A 89 2.14 -1.73 24.45
CA THR A 89 2.74 -2.78 25.30
C THR A 89 3.44 -3.88 24.50
N LEU A 90 2.94 -4.25 23.31
CA LEU A 90 3.57 -5.27 22.46
C LEU A 90 4.62 -4.73 21.49
N CYS A 91 4.48 -3.50 20.97
CA CYS A 91 5.48 -2.93 20.04
C CYS A 91 6.82 -2.69 20.73
N PHE A 92 6.82 -2.26 22.01
CA PHE A 92 8.04 -1.97 22.76
C PHE A 92 8.90 -3.23 23.02
N PHE A 93 8.27 -4.40 23.19
CA PHE A 93 8.97 -5.66 23.49
C PHE A 93 9.24 -6.55 22.26
N SER A 94 8.49 -6.40 21.16
CA SER A 94 8.59 -7.31 20.01
C SER A 94 9.30 -6.74 18.78
N GLY A 95 9.57 -5.42 18.74
CA GLY A 95 10.24 -4.76 17.60
C GLY A 95 9.45 -4.85 16.28
N LEU A 96 8.16 -5.16 16.36
CA LEU A 96 7.23 -5.27 15.24
C LEU A 96 6.29 -4.06 15.32
N PHE A 97 6.72 -2.95 14.74
CA PHE A 97 5.81 -1.85 14.40
C PHE A 97 4.94 -2.37 13.26
N GLY A 98 3.88 -3.11 13.59
CA GLY A 98 3.14 -3.90 12.61
C GLY A 98 2.76 -3.06 11.40
N ALA A 99 3.25 -3.44 10.22
CA ALA A 99 2.92 -2.77 8.97
C ALA A 99 1.39 -2.68 8.79
N ARG A 100 0.65 -3.66 9.34
CA ARG A 100 -0.81 -3.70 9.47
C ARG A 100 -1.48 -2.46 10.03
N TYR A 101 -0.78 -1.67 10.86
CA TYR A 101 -1.36 -0.49 11.50
C TYR A 101 -0.98 0.81 10.82
N ASN A 102 0.04 0.76 9.95
CA ASN A 102 0.69 1.94 9.40
C ASN A 102 0.55 2.02 7.88
N PHE A 103 0.33 0.88 7.21
CA PHE A 103 0.32 0.79 5.75
C PHE A 103 -0.83 -0.07 5.23
N CYS A 104 -1.49 0.41 4.19
CA CYS A 104 -2.47 -0.35 3.42
C CYS A 104 -2.09 -0.38 1.94
N LEU A 105 -2.61 -1.36 1.22
CA LEU A 105 -2.61 -1.35 -0.23
C LEU A 105 -3.93 -0.80 -0.73
N PHE A 106 -3.91 -0.04 -1.82
CA PHE A 106 -5.13 0.24 -2.56
C PHE A 106 -4.89 0.14 -4.07
N VAL A 107 -5.95 -0.21 -4.79
CA VAL A 107 -5.93 -0.53 -6.21
C VAL A 107 -6.92 0.36 -6.94
N ASP A 108 -6.41 1.21 -7.82
CA ASP A 108 -7.19 2.12 -8.67
C ASP A 108 -7.11 1.73 -10.15
N ASP A 109 -7.66 2.58 -11.03
CA ASP A 109 -7.67 2.34 -12.48
C ASP A 109 -6.26 2.14 -13.05
N ILE A 110 -5.29 2.96 -12.65
CA ILE A 110 -3.90 2.84 -13.14
C ILE A 110 -3.29 1.51 -12.70
N CYS A 111 -3.55 1.06 -11.47
CA CYS A 111 -3.15 -0.27 -11.03
C CYS A 111 -3.76 -1.37 -11.90
N LEU A 112 -5.06 -1.31 -12.20
CA LEU A 112 -5.72 -2.31 -13.05
C LEU A 112 -5.20 -2.31 -14.49
N GLU A 113 -5.00 -1.12 -15.07
CA GLU A 113 -4.47 -0.95 -16.42
C GLU A 113 -3.02 -1.45 -16.53
N SER A 114 -2.22 -1.32 -15.47
CA SER A 114 -0.83 -1.79 -15.44
C SER A 114 -0.68 -3.28 -15.76
N LEU A 115 -1.70 -4.11 -15.50
CA LEU A 115 -1.72 -5.53 -15.84
C LEU A 115 -1.52 -5.81 -17.34
N ASN A 116 -1.86 -4.86 -18.20
CA ASN A 116 -1.78 -5.01 -19.65
C ASN A 116 -0.71 -4.09 -20.27
N HIS A 117 -0.28 -3.05 -19.55
CA HIS A 117 0.61 -2.01 -20.08
C HIS A 117 2.02 -2.03 -19.50
N MET A 118 2.25 -2.69 -18.36
CA MET A 118 3.56 -2.75 -17.71
C MET A 118 4.13 -4.16 -17.70
N GLY A 119 5.47 -4.25 -17.72
CA GLY A 119 6.16 -5.54 -17.54
C GLY A 119 5.96 -6.14 -16.15
N LEU A 120 5.77 -5.30 -15.13
CA LEU A 120 5.38 -5.67 -13.77
C LEU A 120 4.18 -4.83 -13.35
N PRO A 121 3.03 -5.44 -12.98
CA PRO A 121 1.88 -4.68 -12.51
C PRO A 121 2.19 -3.99 -11.18
N VAL A 122 1.51 -2.87 -10.93
CA VAL A 122 1.75 -2.02 -9.78
C VAL A 122 0.53 -1.91 -8.86
N VAL A 123 0.81 -1.66 -7.59
CA VAL A 123 -0.17 -1.33 -6.55
C VAL A 123 0.27 -0.05 -5.84
N LYS A 124 -0.68 0.63 -5.20
CA LYS A 124 -0.36 1.77 -4.35
C LYS A 124 -0.21 1.30 -2.91
N ILE A 125 0.84 1.75 -2.23
CA ILE A 125 0.99 1.61 -0.78
C ILE A 125 0.76 2.98 -0.13
N LEU A 126 -0.17 3.01 0.83
CA LEU A 126 -0.61 4.21 1.54
C LEU A 126 -0.08 4.18 2.97
N ARG A 127 0.46 5.29 3.44
CA ARG A 127 0.88 5.50 4.81
C ARG A 127 -0.24 6.19 5.59
N ARG A 128 -0.68 5.55 6.69
CA ARG A 128 -1.85 5.96 7.49
C ARG A 128 -1.65 7.30 8.20
N ASP A 129 -0.51 7.48 8.86
CA ASP A 129 -0.22 8.63 9.73
C ASP A 129 0.17 9.90 8.95
N PHE A 130 0.29 9.82 7.62
CA PHE A 130 0.74 10.92 6.80
C PHE A 130 -0.29 12.06 6.72
N GLY A 131 0.18 13.28 7.02
CA GLY A 131 -0.37 14.55 6.54
C GLY A 131 -1.89 14.67 6.59
N HIS A 132 -2.51 14.40 7.75
CA HIS A 132 -3.97 14.53 7.91
C HIS A 132 -4.43 15.93 7.50
N LEU A 133 -5.30 15.97 6.50
CA LEU A 133 -6.00 17.17 6.09
C LEU A 133 -7.47 16.94 6.30
N GLU A 134 -8.12 17.85 7.01
CA GLU A 134 -9.58 17.90 7.04
C GLU A 134 -10.14 17.92 5.61
N PRO A 135 -11.29 17.28 5.33
CA PRO A 135 -11.90 17.27 4.00
C PRO A 135 -11.97 18.65 3.36
N GLU A 136 -12.29 19.68 4.15
CA GLU A 136 -12.37 21.08 3.72
C GLU A 136 -11.00 21.74 3.53
N LYS A 137 -9.89 20.99 3.54
CA LYS A 137 -8.52 21.48 3.25
C LYS A 137 -7.85 20.68 2.13
N ARG A 138 -8.58 19.75 1.50
CA ARG A 138 -8.09 18.89 0.41
C ARG A 138 -8.23 19.51 -0.98
N TRP A 139 -8.82 20.69 -1.11
CA TRP A 139 -8.96 21.44 -2.36
C TRP A 139 -7.65 22.13 -2.80
N TYR A 140 -6.52 21.44 -2.73
CA TYR A 140 -5.27 21.99 -3.27
C TYR A 140 -5.18 21.78 -4.78
N THR A 141 -4.41 22.65 -5.43
CA THR A 141 -4.06 22.46 -6.82
C THR A 141 -3.13 21.27 -6.95
N ILE A 142 -3.54 20.29 -7.75
CA ILE A 142 -2.68 19.21 -8.20
C ILE A 142 -1.79 19.76 -9.31
N TYR A 143 -0.46 19.73 -9.11
CA TYR A 143 0.47 20.21 -10.13
C TYR A 143 0.45 19.29 -11.37
N PRO A 144 0.44 19.82 -12.61
CA PRO A 144 0.42 19.00 -13.82
C PRO A 144 1.53 17.94 -13.84
N GLY A 145 1.15 16.68 -14.09
CA GLY A 145 2.08 15.54 -14.09
C GLY A 145 2.31 14.88 -12.72
N PHE A 146 1.63 15.36 -11.65
CA PHE A 146 1.59 14.70 -10.36
C PHE A 146 0.15 14.29 -10.05
N GLU A 147 -0.05 13.16 -9.36
CA GLU A 147 -1.40 12.63 -9.12
C GLU A 147 -2.10 13.23 -7.90
N ASP A 148 -1.35 13.72 -6.90
CA ASP A 148 -1.94 14.15 -5.62
C ASP A 148 -1.08 15.21 -4.89
N GLY A 149 -0.36 16.02 -5.67
CA GLY A 149 0.73 16.86 -5.19
C GLY A 149 0.41 18.35 -5.13
N ARG A 150 0.68 19.00 -3.98
CA ARG A 150 0.51 20.46 -3.81
C ARG A 150 1.52 21.31 -4.56
N THR A 151 2.73 20.81 -4.73
CA THR A 151 3.84 21.51 -5.38
C THR A 151 4.50 20.61 -6.42
N ALA A 152 5.32 21.20 -7.30
CA ALA A 152 6.16 20.47 -8.24
C ALA A 152 7.43 19.88 -7.60
N GLU A 153 7.55 19.89 -6.27
CA GLU A 153 8.74 19.39 -5.58
C GLU A 153 8.76 17.86 -5.62
N HIS A 154 9.69 17.30 -6.39
CA HIS A 154 9.84 15.85 -6.59
C HIS A 154 10.09 15.06 -5.28
N TYR A 155 10.53 15.73 -4.22
CA TYR A 155 10.78 15.10 -2.90
C TYR A 155 9.63 15.28 -1.91
N GLN A 156 8.57 16.00 -2.27
CA GLN A 156 7.43 16.16 -1.39
C GLN A 156 6.73 14.80 -1.21
N ASP A 157 6.59 14.40 0.05
CA ASP A 157 5.81 13.23 0.44
C ASP A 157 4.31 13.51 0.25
N VAL A 158 3.57 12.57 -0.33
CA VAL A 158 2.09 12.61 -0.44
C VAL A 158 1.42 11.52 0.39
N GLY A 159 2.20 10.76 1.14
CA GLY A 159 1.75 9.70 2.01
C GLY A 159 1.32 8.44 1.29
N TRP A 160 1.65 8.30 0.01
CA TRP A 160 1.48 7.08 -0.76
C TRP A 160 2.47 7.04 -1.92
N MET A 161 2.75 5.85 -2.44
CA MET A 161 3.57 5.67 -3.63
C MET A 161 3.14 4.42 -4.41
N TYR A 162 3.56 4.34 -5.67
CA TYR A 162 3.47 3.11 -6.44
C TYR A 162 4.61 2.16 -6.06
N MET A 163 4.32 0.87 -6.10
CA MET A 163 5.31 -0.20 -6.06
C MET A 163 4.84 -1.36 -6.93
N ASP A 164 5.77 -2.14 -7.46
CA ASP A 164 5.41 -3.36 -8.18
C ASP A 164 4.82 -4.40 -7.20
N VAL A 165 3.87 -5.19 -7.69
CA VAL A 165 3.21 -6.23 -6.89
C VAL A 165 4.22 -7.23 -6.33
N LEU A 166 5.30 -7.53 -7.08
CA LEU A 166 6.33 -8.49 -6.70
C LEU A 166 7.12 -8.04 -5.46
N SER A 167 7.38 -6.74 -5.33
CA SER A 167 8.13 -6.14 -4.22
C SER A 167 7.30 -5.96 -2.95
N TYR A 168 5.97 -6.07 -3.03
CA TYR A 168 5.06 -5.84 -1.90
C TYR A 168 5.47 -6.56 -0.61
N PRO A 169 5.68 -7.89 -0.57
CA PRO A 169 6.00 -8.56 0.69
C PRO A 169 7.30 -8.08 1.31
N GLU A 170 8.26 -7.67 0.47
CA GLU A 170 9.54 -7.16 0.93
C GLU A 170 9.38 -5.76 1.52
N PHE A 171 8.64 -4.87 0.86
CA PHE A 171 8.33 -3.53 1.36
C PHE A 171 7.54 -3.61 2.67
N TYR A 172 6.52 -4.46 2.71
CA TYR A 172 5.72 -4.67 3.92
C TYR A 172 6.55 -5.18 5.10
N ALA A 173 7.44 -6.14 4.85
CA ALA A 173 8.36 -6.64 5.87
C ALA A 173 9.40 -5.58 6.28
N TYR A 174 9.87 -4.78 5.34
CA TYR A 174 10.84 -3.72 5.59
C TYR A 174 10.23 -2.61 6.45
N PHE A 175 9.07 -2.07 6.06
CA PHE A 175 8.36 -1.03 6.80
C PHE A 175 7.84 -1.48 8.16
N SER A 176 7.69 -2.80 8.40
CA SER A 176 7.31 -3.32 9.72
C SER A 176 8.38 -3.15 10.81
N LYS A 177 9.62 -2.79 10.43
CA LYS A 177 10.74 -2.60 11.36
C LYS A 177 10.82 -1.20 11.92
N GLU A 178 10.70 -0.19 11.06
CA GLU A 178 10.89 1.21 11.46
C GLU A 178 10.14 2.14 10.50
N HIS A 179 9.44 3.13 11.04
CA HIS A 179 8.64 4.08 10.26
C HIS A 179 9.50 4.99 9.36
N THR A 180 10.77 5.20 9.72
CA THR A 180 11.72 6.05 8.98
C THR A 180 12.10 5.44 7.63
N TYR A 181 12.01 4.11 7.48
CA TYR A 181 12.31 3.41 6.23
C TYR A 181 11.37 3.74 5.09
N TRP A 182 10.19 4.31 5.37
CA TRP A 182 9.34 4.92 4.34
C TRP A 182 10.14 5.91 3.50
N TYR A 183 10.88 6.82 4.13
CA TYR A 183 11.60 7.88 3.42
C TYR A 183 12.79 7.37 2.60
N ASP A 184 13.36 6.22 2.99
CA ASP A 184 14.45 5.58 2.23
C ASP A 184 13.95 4.92 0.94
N GLN A 185 12.67 4.54 0.91
CA GLN A 185 12.03 3.88 -0.24
C GLN A 185 10.98 4.76 -0.92
N TYR A 186 10.80 6.00 -0.47
CA TYR A 186 9.77 6.87 -1.01
C TYR A 186 10.15 7.36 -2.41
N SER A 187 9.24 7.13 -3.36
CA SER A 187 9.27 7.78 -4.67
C SER A 187 7.96 8.48 -4.90
N ARG A 188 8.03 9.74 -5.31
CA ARG A 188 6.84 10.55 -5.53
C ARG A 188 6.13 10.08 -6.80
N PRO A 189 4.84 9.75 -6.74
CA PRO A 189 4.06 9.42 -7.92
C PRO A 189 4.12 10.53 -9.00
N PRO A 190 4.21 10.16 -10.28
CA PRO A 190 4.06 8.79 -10.79
C PRO A 190 5.37 7.99 -10.81
N ASP A 191 6.49 8.52 -10.30
CA ASP A 191 7.77 7.80 -10.29
C ASP A 191 7.79 6.60 -9.33
N MET A 192 8.71 5.68 -9.57
CA MET A 192 8.94 4.49 -8.76
C MET A 192 10.44 4.28 -8.49
N VAL A 193 10.80 3.77 -7.30
CA VAL A 193 12.21 3.52 -6.93
C VAL A 193 12.89 2.50 -7.85
N PHE A 194 12.17 1.45 -8.23
CA PHE A 194 12.70 0.33 -9.03
C PHE A 194 12.01 0.18 -10.40
N GLY A 195 11.25 1.20 -10.82
CA GLY A 195 10.48 1.15 -12.07
C GLY A 195 11.32 1.46 -13.30
N PHE A 196 11.24 0.61 -14.32
CA PHE A 196 11.71 0.93 -15.67
C PHE A 196 10.68 1.74 -16.47
N GLU A 197 9.42 1.69 -16.04
CA GLU A 197 8.25 2.31 -16.64
C GLU A 197 7.50 3.09 -15.55
N THR A 198 6.97 4.27 -15.90
CA THR A 198 6.20 5.12 -15.00
C THR A 198 4.71 4.75 -15.09
N PRO A 199 4.05 4.33 -14.00
CA PRO A 199 2.59 4.13 -13.99
C PRO A 199 1.81 5.22 -14.72
N GLY A 200 0.90 4.81 -15.60
CA GLY A 200 0.09 5.72 -16.42
C GLY A 200 0.76 6.25 -17.70
N PHE A 201 2.00 5.83 -18.04
CA PHE A 201 2.67 6.31 -19.26
C PHE A 201 1.90 6.03 -20.57
N TRP A 202 0.95 5.10 -20.55
CA TRP A 202 0.10 4.73 -21.69
C TRP A 202 -1.08 5.69 -21.91
N SER A 203 -1.48 6.44 -20.88
CA SER A 203 -2.59 7.39 -20.94
C SER A 203 -2.08 8.73 -21.48
N LYS A 204 -2.38 9.01 -22.75
CA LYS A 204 -2.04 10.27 -23.46
C LYS A 204 -3.28 11.05 -23.86
#